data_AF-A0A2G9RJC8-F1
#
_entry.id   AF-A0A2G9RJC8-F1
#
_cell.length_a   1.000
_cell.length_b   1.000
_cell.length_c   1.000
_cell.angle_alpha   90.00
_cell.angle_beta   90.00
_cell.angle_gamma   90.00
#
_symmetry.space_group_name_H-M   'P 1'
#
loop_
_entity.id
_entity.type
_entity.pdbx_description
1 polymer ?
#
loop_
_entity_poly.entity_id
_entity_poly.type
_entity_poly.pdbx_seq_one_letter_code
_entity_poly.pdbx_strand_id
1 'polypeptide(L)'
;MPKQQPQDVEEGEVYEVGKIVTTTGDVDVMEEETHFTSAQILIGEIMVCNRDLQKIKEDINDVEKRLKNLIDVLGRIENTPTFIKLFLFF
;
A
#
# COMPACT_ATOMS: atom_id res chain seq x y z
N MET A 1 -53.51 5.61 -0.55
CA MET A 1 -52.84 6.63 -1.39
C MET A 1 -53.38 8.01 -0.96
N PRO A 2 -52.59 9.09 -0.89
CA PRO A 2 -51.21 9.31 -1.43
C PRO A 2 -50.18 9.86 -0.38
N LYS A 3 -48.87 9.54 -0.49
CA LYS A 3 -47.69 10.35 -0.97
C LYS A 3 -47.32 11.55 -0.07
N GLN A 4 -46.07 11.96 0.18
CA GLN A 4 -44.68 11.61 -0.22
C GLN A 4 -43.73 12.38 0.76
N GLN A 5 -42.59 11.79 1.13
CA GLN A 5 -41.37 12.45 1.71
C GLN A 5 -40.77 13.49 0.72
N PRO A 6 -39.73 14.36 1.03
CA PRO A 6 -38.56 14.12 1.92
C PRO A 6 -37.78 15.33 2.55
N GLN A 7 -36.66 15.00 3.24
CA GLN A 7 -35.42 15.79 3.54
C GLN A 7 -35.48 16.88 4.64
N ASP A 8 -34.56 17.02 5.60
CA ASP A 8 -33.21 16.48 5.88
C ASP A 8 -32.85 16.88 7.35
N VAL A 9 -31.68 16.45 7.85
CA VAL A 9 -30.86 17.04 8.96
C VAL A 9 -30.43 16.04 10.04
N GLU A 10 -29.18 15.62 9.86
CA GLU A 10 -28.06 15.44 10.82
C GLU A 10 -28.10 14.35 11.91
N GLU A 11 -27.24 13.35 11.68
CA GLU A 11 -26.04 13.06 12.48
C GLU A 11 -26.11 13.29 14.01
N GLY A 12 -25.90 12.22 14.77
CA GLY A 12 -25.43 12.32 16.15
C GLY A 12 -26.22 11.50 17.16
N GLU A 13 -26.27 10.18 17.00
CA GLU A 13 -26.68 9.33 18.12
C GLU A 13 -25.55 9.23 19.15
N VAL A 14 -25.53 10.21 20.05
CA VAL A 14 -24.80 10.14 21.32
C VAL A 14 -25.70 9.43 22.32
N TYR A 15 -25.46 8.15 22.58
CA TYR A 15 -25.98 7.50 23.79
C TYR A 15 -24.86 7.34 24.81
N GLU A 16 -25.13 8.04 25.90
CA GLU A 16 -24.31 8.41 27.04
C GLU A 16 -24.03 7.21 27.97
N VAL A 17 -22.75 7.03 28.31
CA VAL A 17 -22.23 6.68 29.65
C VAL A 17 -23.02 5.58 30.42
N GLY A 18 -22.82 4.33 30.01
CA GLY A 18 -23.17 3.15 30.80
C GLY A 18 -22.07 2.78 31.81
N LYS A 19 -21.98 3.52 32.91
CA LYS A 19 -21.46 3.12 34.24
C LYS A 19 -20.55 1.86 34.27
N ILE A 20 -19.24 2.06 34.14
CA ILE A 20 -18.25 0.99 34.42
C ILE A 20 -18.19 0.79 35.95
N VAL A 21 -18.80 -0.28 36.43
CA VAL A 21 -18.59 -0.79 37.80
C VAL A 21 -17.33 -1.64 37.76
N THR A 22 -16.28 -1.20 38.45
CA THR A 22 -15.02 -1.94 38.59
C THR A 22 -15.17 -3.10 39.58
N THR A 23 -15.35 -4.31 39.07
CA THR A 23 -15.11 -5.54 39.85
C THR A 23 -13.63 -5.89 39.81
N THR A 24 -12.90 -5.44 40.83
CA THR A 24 -11.55 -5.90 41.16
C THR A 24 -11.59 -7.41 41.46
N GLY A 25 -11.04 -8.23 40.57
CA GLY A 25 -10.98 -9.68 40.77
C GLY A 25 -10.39 -10.46 39.61
N ASP A 26 -9.10 -10.27 39.33
CA ASP A 26 -8.18 -11.34 38.91
C ASP A 26 -8.41 -12.02 37.54
N VAL A 27 -8.73 -11.27 36.47
CA VAL A 27 -8.81 -11.80 35.09
C VAL A 27 -8.37 -10.76 34.03
N ASP A 28 -7.26 -10.04 34.23
CA ASP A 28 -6.78 -9.12 33.17
C ASP A 28 -5.28 -8.82 33.18
N VAL A 29 -4.44 -9.83 33.43
CA VAL A 29 -2.98 -9.72 33.20
C VAL A 29 -2.55 -10.56 32.00
N MET A 30 -3.36 -11.55 31.61
CA MET A 30 -3.03 -12.48 30.54
C MET A 30 -3.35 -11.93 29.14
N GLU A 31 -4.39 -11.10 28.97
CA GLU A 31 -4.69 -10.48 27.67
C GLU A 31 -3.65 -9.43 27.29
N GLU A 32 -3.23 -8.55 28.22
CA GLU A 32 -2.20 -7.53 27.94
C GLU A 32 -0.85 -8.12 27.50
N GLU A 33 -0.38 -9.24 28.09
CA GLU A 33 0.87 -9.88 27.68
C GLU A 33 0.80 -10.45 26.25
N THR A 34 -0.34 -11.02 25.87
CA THR A 34 -0.55 -11.56 24.51
C THR A 34 -0.65 -10.45 23.46
N HIS A 35 -1.32 -9.34 23.80
CA HIS A 35 -1.40 -8.15 22.95
C HIS A 35 -0.03 -7.47 22.76
N PHE A 36 0.77 -7.38 23.82
CA PHE A 36 2.13 -6.82 23.74
C PHE A 36 3.08 -7.70 22.92
N THR A 37 3.00 -9.02 23.09
CA THR A 37 3.81 -9.98 22.31
C THR A 37 3.43 -9.96 20.82
N SER A 38 2.12 -9.90 20.51
CA SER A 38 1.62 -9.77 19.14
C SER A 38 2.10 -8.46 18.48
N ALA A 39 2.06 -7.35 19.22
CA ALA A 39 2.55 -6.07 18.73
C ALA A 39 4.05 -6.11 18.40
N GLN A 40 4.88 -6.76 19.22
CA GLN A 40 6.31 -6.92 18.93
C GLN A 40 6.59 -7.75 17.68
N ILE A 41 5.85 -8.84 17.48
CA ILE A 41 5.97 -9.68 16.28
C ILE A 41 5.60 -8.86 15.04
N LEU A 42 4.45 -8.16 15.07
CA LEU A 42 3.99 -7.31 13.97
C LEU A 42 4.99 -6.19 13.65
N ILE A 43 5.60 -5.57 14.66
CA ILE A 43 6.65 -4.57 14.47
C ILE A 43 7.86 -5.19 13.75
N GLY A 44 8.28 -6.39 14.17
CA GLY A 44 9.36 -7.12 13.51
C GLY A 44 9.05 -7.44 12.05
N GLU A 45 7.84 -7.92 11.75
CA GLU A 45 7.38 -8.20 10.39
C GLU A 45 7.34 -6.93 9.53
N ILE A 46 6.82 -5.81 10.06
CA ILE A 46 6.82 -4.51 9.39
C ILE A 46 8.24 -4.05 9.06
N MET A 47 9.20 -4.24 9.98
CA MET A 47 10.61 -3.90 9.74
C MET A 47 11.22 -4.74 8.62
N VAL A 48 10.93 -6.04 8.57
CA VAL A 48 11.39 -6.93 7.48
C VAL A 48 10.77 -6.51 6.15
N CYS A 49 9.44 -6.31 6.11
CA CYS A 49 8.73 -5.83 4.93
C CYS A 49 9.31 -4.50 4.42
N ASN A 50 9.64 -3.56 5.31
CA ASN A 50 10.26 -2.29 4.91
C ASN A 50 11.63 -2.48 4.25
N ARG A 51 12.43 -3.44 4.72
CA ARG A 51 13.71 -3.77 4.08
C ARG A 51 13.50 -4.36 2.69
N ASP A 52 12.53 -5.26 2.54
CA ASP A 52 12.21 -5.86 1.25
C ASP A 52 11.67 -4.81 0.27
N LEU A 53 10.86 -3.87 0.74
CA LEU A 53 10.39 -2.73 -0.06
C LEU A 53 11.54 -1.84 -0.56
N GLN A 54 12.57 -1.58 0.25
CA GLN A 54 13.75 -0.85 -0.23
C GLN A 54 14.47 -1.60 -1.34
N LYS A 55 14.60 -2.92 -1.22
CA LYS A 55 15.23 -3.75 -2.27
C LYS A 55 14.44 -3.73 -3.57
N ILE A 56 13.11 -3.88 -3.49
CA ILE A 56 12.23 -3.79 -4.67
C ILE A 56 12.37 -2.42 -5.36
N LYS A 57 12.48 -1.34 -4.57
CA LYS A 57 12.69 0.01 -5.11
C LYS A 57 14.03 0.11 -5.88
N GLU A 58 15.10 -0.47 -5.36
CA GLU A 58 16.40 -0.52 -6.03
C GLU A 58 16.32 -1.34 -7.32
N ASP A 59 15.66 -2.51 -7.29
CA ASP A 59 15.47 -3.37 -8.46
C ASP A 59 14.67 -2.66 -9.57
N ILE A 60 13.62 -1.92 -9.22
CA ILE A 60 12.85 -1.12 -10.18
C ILE A 60 13.73 -0.05 -10.83
N ASN A 61 14.56 0.63 -10.05
CA ASN A 61 15.48 1.66 -10.57
C ASN A 61 16.54 1.07 -11.52
N ASP A 62 17.04 -0.14 -11.24
CA ASP A 62 17.94 -0.85 -12.17
C ASP A 62 17.22 -1.20 -13.49
N VAL A 63 16.01 -1.74 -13.40
CA VAL A 63 15.19 -2.06 -14.58
C VAL A 63 14.92 -0.81 -15.41
N GLU A 64 14.56 0.31 -14.79
CA GLU A 64 14.33 1.58 -15.48
C GLU A 64 15.59 2.05 -16.24
N LYS A 65 16.77 1.96 -15.60
CA LYS A 65 18.05 2.31 -16.23
C LYS A 65 18.36 1.42 -17.42
N ARG A 66 18.13 0.11 -17.29
CA ARG A 66 18.33 -0.85 -18.40
C ARG A 66 17.38 -0.58 -19.56
N LEU A 67 16.12 -0.24 -19.28
CA LEU A 67 15.15 0.12 -20.32
C LEU A 67 15.57 1.39 -21.06
N LYS A 68 16.03 2.43 -20.36
CA LYS A 68 16.56 3.65 -20.99
C LYS A 68 17.73 3.35 -21.93
N ASN A 69 18.65 2.48 -21.53
CA ASN A 69 19.77 2.07 -22.38
C ASN A 69 19.30 1.32 -23.63
N LEU A 70 18.30 0.44 -23.51
CA LEU A 70 17.73 -0.27 -24.65
C LEU A 70 17.07 0.69 -25.65
N ILE A 71 16.29 1.66 -25.15
CA ILE A 71 15.66 2.68 -25.98
C ILE A 71 16.72 3.53 -26.70
N ASP A 72 17.78 3.93 -26.01
CA ASP A 72 18.88 4.68 -26.61
C ASP A 72 19.60 3.88 -27.71
N VAL A 73 19.91 2.60 -27.46
CA VAL A 73 20.52 1.72 -28.47
C VAL A 73 19.61 1.53 -29.67
N LEU A 74 18.31 1.30 -29.45
CA LEU A 74 17.34 1.15 -30.52
C LEU A 74 17.26 2.43 -31.37
N GLY A 75 17.18 3.59 -30.73
CA GLY A 75 17.21 4.88 -31.43
C GLY A 75 18.46 5.03 -32.29
N ARG A 76 19.64 4.62 -31.81
CA ARG A 76 20.87 4.64 -32.64
C ARG A 76 20.77 3.71 -33.85
N ILE A 77 20.21 2.52 -33.69
CA ILE A 77 20.05 1.54 -34.78
C ILE A 77 19.08 2.08 -35.84
N GLU A 78 17.92 2.60 -35.43
CA GLU A 78 16.90 3.14 -36.33
C GLU A 78 17.41 4.32 -37.17
N ASN A 79 18.30 5.13 -36.60
CA ASN A 79 18.92 6.26 -37.29
C ASN A 79 20.07 5.86 -38.22
N THR A 80 20.44 4.58 -38.31
CA THR A 80 21.49 4.15 -39.24
C THR A 80 20.98 4.15 -40.69
N PRO A 81 21.80 4.59 -41.68
CA PRO A 81 21.44 4.49 -43.09
C PRO A 81 21.13 3.06 -43.53
N THR A 82 21.75 2.05 -42.89
CA THR A 82 21.51 0.64 -43.19
C THR A 82 20.08 0.22 -42.80
N PHE A 83 19.62 0.61 -41.61
CA PHE A 83 18.25 0.32 -41.16
C PHE A 83 17.23 1.09 -42.00
N ILE A 84 17.45 2.39 -42.24
CA ILE A 84 16.59 3.20 -43.11
C ILE A 84 16.50 2.59 -44.52
N LYS A 85 17.62 2.14 -45.09
CA LYS A 85 17.62 1.43 -46.38
C LYS A 85 16.85 0.11 -46.32
N LEU A 86 16.96 -0.65 -45.23
CA LEU A 86 16.16 -1.86 -45.06
C LEU A 86 14.66 -1.54 -45.18
N PHE A 87 14.18 -0.47 -44.56
CA PHE A 87 12.76 -0.07 -44.61
C PHE A 87 12.33 0.58 -45.93
N LEU A 88 13.23 1.22 -46.67
CA LEU A 88 12.91 1.89 -47.93
C LEU A 88 13.01 0.98 -49.17
N PHE A 89 13.71 -0.16 -49.08
CA PHE A 89 13.96 -1.07 -50.20
C PHE A 89 13.18 -2.41 -50.11
N PHE A 90 12.30 -2.57 -49.11
CA PHE A 90 11.21 -3.56 -49.10
C PHE A 90 9.88 -2.86 -49.37
#